data_AF-A5UFF6-F1
#
_entry.id   AF-A5UFF6-F1
#
_cell.length_a   1.000
_cell.length_b   1.000
_cell.length_c   1.000
_cell.angle_alpha   90.00
_cell.angle_beta   90.00
_cell.angle_gamma   90.00
#
_symmetry.space_group_name_H-M   'P 1'
#
loop_
_entity.id
_entity.type
_entity.pdbx_description
1 polymer ?
#
loop_
_entity_poly.entity_id
_entity_poly.type
_entity_poly.pdbx_seq_one_letter_code
_entity_poly.pdbx_strand_id
1 'polypeptide(L)'
;MEHIALANWFNTEVRSNSDKILTALSTAKSLIENQEKVLVGAEYTLFLNADEVMVRANNLAIESDEILEQDFHYYDEESLAFCGTQDFIHFLQSYVDFIA
;
A
#
# COMPACT_ATOMS: atom_id res chain seq x y z
N MET A 1 3.39 -15.29 2.75
CA MET A 1 2.60 -14.14 3.18
C MET A 1 2.08 -13.50 1.92
N GLU A 2 0.77 -13.37 1.81
CA GLU A 2 0.08 -13.06 0.57
C GLU A 2 0.20 -11.54 0.32
N HIS A 3 0.75 -11.18 -0.84
CA HIS A 3 1.08 -9.81 -1.22
C HIS A 3 0.24 -9.35 -2.43
N ILE A 4 -0.95 -9.94 -2.62
CA ILE A 4 -1.77 -9.70 -3.81
C ILE A 4 -2.25 -8.25 -3.86
N ALA A 5 -2.71 -7.68 -2.73
CA ALA A 5 -3.06 -6.26 -2.66
C ALA A 5 -1.88 -5.32 -2.98
N LEU A 6 -0.65 -5.66 -2.57
CA LEU A 6 0.56 -4.91 -2.93
C LEU A 6 0.83 -4.97 -4.44
N ALA A 7 0.71 -6.17 -5.04
CA ALA A 7 0.86 -6.34 -6.48
C ALA A 7 -0.24 -5.58 -7.27
N ASN A 8 -1.47 -5.58 -6.76
CA ASN A 8 -2.58 -4.85 -7.36
C ASN A 8 -2.37 -3.34 -7.28
N TRP A 9 -2.04 -2.79 -6.10
CA TRP A 9 -1.65 -1.37 -5.95
C TRP A 9 -0.55 -1.00 -6.95
N PHE A 10 0.47 -1.85 -7.09
CA PHE A 10 1.56 -1.62 -8.03
C PHE A 10 1.07 -1.55 -9.48
N ASN A 11 0.25 -2.50 -9.90
CA ASN A 11 -0.27 -2.57 -11.27
C ASN A 11 -1.28 -1.47 -11.61
N THR A 12 -2.01 -0.94 -10.62
CA THR A 12 -3.06 0.06 -10.85
C THR A 12 -2.50 1.47 -10.72
N GLU A 13 -1.74 1.74 -9.66
CA GLU A 13 -1.26 3.09 -9.35
C GLU A 13 0.02 3.44 -10.11
N VAL A 14 1.01 2.52 -10.18
CA VAL A 14 2.33 2.82 -10.76
C VAL A 14 2.32 2.72 -12.28
N ARG A 15 1.62 1.74 -12.86
CA ARG A 15 1.50 1.61 -14.32
C ARG A 15 0.91 2.87 -14.97
N SER A 16 -0.04 3.49 -14.28
CA SER A 16 -0.77 4.67 -14.78
C SER A 16 -0.02 5.98 -14.54
N ASN A 17 0.93 5.99 -13.60
CA ASN A 17 1.72 7.17 -13.24
C ASN A 17 3.04 6.77 -12.55
N SER A 18 4.14 6.82 -13.30
CA SER A 18 5.47 6.48 -12.79
C SER A 18 5.92 7.36 -11.62
N ASP A 19 5.46 8.61 -11.51
CA ASP A 19 5.87 9.51 -10.42
C ASP A 19 5.34 9.05 -9.05
N LYS A 20 4.26 8.25 -9.04
CA LYS A 20 3.72 7.68 -7.80
C LYS A 20 4.70 6.71 -7.15
N ILE A 21 5.50 5.97 -7.93
CA ILE A 21 6.49 5.06 -7.34
C ILE A 21 7.61 5.85 -6.65
N LEU A 22 8.06 6.94 -7.27
CA LEU A 22 9.09 7.81 -6.70
C LEU A 22 8.57 8.50 -5.44
N THR A 23 7.31 8.93 -5.44
CA THR A 23 6.64 9.53 -4.27
C THR A 23 6.52 8.53 -3.13
N ALA A 24 6.09 7.29 -3.40
CA ALA A 24 5.98 6.24 -2.39
C ALA A 24 7.37 5.89 -1.81
N LEU A 25 8.38 5.76 -2.67
CA LEU A 25 9.76 5.48 -2.28
C LEU A 25 10.37 6.60 -1.43
N SER A 26 10.22 7.86 -1.85
CA SER A 26 10.74 9.00 -1.09
C SER A 26 10.04 9.16 0.25
N THR A 27 8.71 8.92 0.28
CA THR A 27 7.92 8.96 1.50
C THR A 27 8.41 7.89 2.47
N ALA A 28 8.49 6.63 2.03
CA ALA A 28 8.93 5.51 2.86
C ALA A 28 10.35 5.71 3.43
N LYS A 29 11.29 6.22 2.61
CA LYS A 29 12.66 6.54 3.06
C LYS A 29 12.75 7.69 4.07
N SER A 30 11.74 8.55 4.12
CA SER A 30 11.73 9.74 4.99
C SER A 30 11.03 9.53 6.34
N LEU A 31 10.44 8.35 6.56
CA LEU A 31 9.72 8.04 7.79
C LEU A 31 10.67 7.97 8.98
N ILE A 32 10.24 8.60 10.08
CA ILE A 32 10.90 8.52 11.39
C ILE A 32 9.98 7.80 12.38
N GLU A 33 10.52 7.36 13.51
CA GLU A 33 9.74 6.72 14.57
C GLU A 33 8.53 7.59 14.98
N ASN A 34 7.38 6.94 15.18
CA ASN A 34 6.08 7.56 15.50
C ASN A 34 5.49 8.48 14.42
N GLN A 35 6.02 8.45 13.20
CA GLN A 35 5.41 9.14 12.06
C GLN A 35 4.56 8.17 11.22
N GLU A 36 3.35 8.61 10.90
CA GLU A 36 2.49 7.94 9.95
C GLU A 36 2.30 8.82 8.71
N LYS A 37 2.28 8.19 7.54
CA LYS A 37 1.97 8.81 6.26
C LYS A 37 0.91 8.01 5.54
N VAL A 38 0.01 8.72 4.88
CA VAL A 38 -1.05 8.12 4.08
C VAL A 38 -0.94 8.63 2.65
N LEU A 39 -0.81 7.71 1.70
CA LEU A 39 -0.80 8.01 0.27
C LEU A 39 -2.04 7.39 -0.36
N VAL A 40 -3.03 8.23 -0.65
CA VAL A 40 -4.31 7.81 -1.24
C VAL A 40 -4.13 7.66 -2.74
N GLY A 41 -4.30 6.44 -3.25
CA GLY A 41 -4.37 6.12 -4.67
C GLY A 41 -5.81 6.12 -5.20
N ALA A 42 -5.97 5.72 -6.45
CA ALA A 42 -7.28 5.56 -7.09
C ALA A 42 -8.05 4.35 -6.52
N GLU A 43 -7.41 3.19 -6.46
CA GLU A 43 -8.02 1.94 -6.00
C GLU A 43 -7.48 1.47 -4.65
N TYR A 44 -6.24 1.86 -4.32
CA TYR A 44 -5.56 1.43 -3.10
C TYR A 44 -4.94 2.61 -2.36
N THR A 45 -4.98 2.57 -1.03
CA THR A 45 -4.30 3.51 -0.14
C THR A 45 -3.13 2.82 0.56
N LEU A 46 -1.98 3.51 0.59
CA LEU A 46 -0.84 3.12 1.41
C LEU A 46 -0.90 3.83 2.76
N PHE A 47 -0.71 3.07 3.83
CA PHE A 47 -0.46 3.57 5.17
C PHE A 47 0.96 3.15 5.53
N LEU A 48 1.82 4.12 5.80
CA LEU A 48 3.23 3.88 6.03
C LEU A 48 3.63 4.40 7.41
N ASN A 49 4.34 3.57 8.16
CA ASN A 49 5.10 3.97 9.34
C ASN A 49 6.55 3.41 9.25
N ALA A 50 7.37 3.66 10.26
CA ALA A 50 8.78 3.26 10.23
C ALA A 50 8.98 1.71 10.17
N ASP A 51 8.01 0.94 10.66
CA ASP A 51 8.12 -0.51 10.83
C ASP A 51 7.38 -1.29 9.72
N GLU A 52 6.19 -0.84 9.33
CA GLU A 52 5.28 -1.55 8.45
C GLU A 52 4.58 -0.62 7.43
N VAL A 53 4.31 -1.18 6.25
CA VAL A 53 3.43 -0.62 5.23
C VAL A 53 2.20 -1.50 5.10
N MET A 54 1.03 -0.89 5.23
CA MET A 54 -0.27 -1.50 4.93
C MET A 54 -0.77 -0.97 3.58
N VAL A 55 -1.16 -1.89 2.71
CA VAL A 55 -1.84 -1.63 1.44
C VAL A 55 -3.28 -2.05 1.59
N ARG A 56 -4.22 -1.11 1.39
CA ARG A 56 -5.66 -1.37 1.56
C ARG A 56 -6.45 -0.89 0.36
N ALA A 57 -7.35 -1.73 -0.16
CA ALA A 57 -8.31 -1.32 -1.18
C ALA A 57 -9.25 -0.22 -0.64
N ASN A 58 -9.57 0.76 -1.47
CA ASN A 58 -10.35 1.94 -1.07
C ASN A 58 -11.82 1.61 -0.86
N ASN A 59 -12.36 0.61 -1.56
CA ASN A 59 -13.73 0.12 -1.36
C ASN A 59 -13.96 -0.41 0.06
N LEU A 60 -12.92 -0.92 0.72
CA LEU A 60 -12.95 -1.35 2.12
C LEU A 60 -13.17 -0.18 3.10
N ALA A 61 -12.90 1.06 2.69
CA ALA A 61 -13.12 2.25 3.51
C ALA A 61 -14.57 2.75 3.48
N ILE A 62 -15.39 2.29 2.53
CA ILE A 62 -16.73 2.82 2.25
C ILE A 62 -17.79 2.24 3.20
N GLU A 63 -17.51 1.13 3.88
CA GLU A 63 -18.50 0.40 4.69
C GLU A 63 -18.42 0.67 6.21
N SER A 64 -17.62 1.64 6.68
CA SER A 64 -17.46 1.88 8.12
C SER A 64 -18.64 2.55 8.83
N ASP A 65 -19.69 2.99 8.11
CA ASP A 65 -20.88 3.64 8.70
C ASP A 65 -22.17 2.81 8.61
N GLU A 66 -22.21 1.71 7.86
CA GLU A 66 -23.41 0.85 7.75
C GLU A 66 -23.06 -0.64 7.86
N ILE A 67 -23.43 -1.20 9.02
CA ILE A 67 -23.70 -2.63 9.28
C ILE A 67 -22.46 -3.52 9.49
N LEU A 68 -22.10 -3.68 10.77
CA LEU A 68 -21.27 -4.78 11.28
C LEU A 68 -22.06 -6.10 11.24
N GLU A 69 -22.14 -6.77 10.08
CA GLU A 69 -22.53 -8.18 10.04
C GLU A 69 -21.29 -9.07 10.29
N GLN A 70 -21.32 -9.76 11.42
CA GLN A 70 -20.31 -10.71 11.89
C GLN A 70 -20.27 -11.98 11.02
N ASP A 71 -19.84 -11.93 9.76
CA ASP A 71 -19.36 -13.15 9.07
C ASP A 71 -18.70 -12.96 7.70
N PHE A 72 -18.47 -11.72 7.24
CA PHE A 72 -17.81 -11.53 5.96
C PHE A 72 -16.30 -11.41 6.13
N HIS A 73 -15.58 -12.38 5.55
CA HIS A 73 -14.15 -12.34 5.32
C HIS A 73 -13.78 -11.25 4.28
N TYR A 74 -14.05 -9.98 4.56
CA TYR A 74 -13.78 -8.86 3.64
C TYR A 74 -12.28 -8.54 3.48
N TYR A 75 -11.44 -9.07 4.36
CA TYR A 75 -10.00 -8.96 4.27
C TYR A 75 -9.44 -10.18 3.52
N ASP A 76 -9.76 -10.25 2.24
CA ASP A 76 -9.09 -11.18 1.33
C ASP A 76 -7.71 -10.63 0.91
N GLU A 77 -6.93 -11.50 0.28
CA GLU A 77 -5.57 -11.20 -0.16
C GLU A 77 -5.50 -10.06 -1.17
N GLU A 78 -6.60 -9.83 -1.92
CA GLU A 78 -6.71 -8.76 -2.91
C GLU A 78 -6.98 -7.39 -2.28
N SER A 79 -7.60 -7.38 -1.10
CA SER A 79 -8.08 -6.16 -0.44
C SER A 79 -7.11 -5.61 0.59
N LEU A 80 -6.27 -6.44 1.20
CA LEU A 80 -5.36 -6.04 2.28
C LEU A 80 -4.03 -6.79 2.23
N ALA A 81 -2.91 -6.06 2.35
CA ALA A 81 -1.59 -6.65 2.54
C ALA A 81 -0.73 -5.81 3.48
N PHE A 82 0.21 -6.49 4.14
CA PHE A 82 1.21 -5.89 5.02
C PHE A 82 2.61 -6.31 4.58
N CYS A 83 3.58 -5.42 4.76
CA CYS A 83 5.00 -5.74 4.59
C CYS A 83 5.86 -4.81 5.44
N GLY A 84 7.06 -5.27 5.80
CA GLY A 84 8.01 -4.40 6.50
C GLY A 84 8.39 -3.20 5.63
N THR A 85 8.53 -2.02 6.23
CA THR A 85 8.86 -0.80 5.48
C THR A 85 10.18 -0.92 4.72
N GLN A 86 11.15 -1.66 5.25
CA GLN A 86 12.41 -1.93 4.56
C GLN A 86 12.23 -2.83 3.34
N ASP A 87 11.40 -3.87 3.43
CA ASP A 87 11.11 -4.76 2.30
C ASP A 87 10.37 -3.98 1.19
N PHE A 88 9.43 -3.11 1.58
CA PHE A 88 8.73 -2.23 0.66
C PHE A 88 9.69 -1.27 -0.07
N ILE A 89 10.61 -0.61 0.66
CA ILE A 89 11.64 0.26 0.07
C ILE A 89 12.52 -0.53 -0.90
N HIS A 90 12.95 -1.74 -0.51
CA HIS A 90 13.77 -2.60 -1.36
C HIS A 90 13.06 -2.99 -2.65
N PHE A 91 11.78 -3.37 -2.56
CA PHE A 91 10.94 -3.68 -3.71
C PHE A 91 10.80 -2.49 -4.68
N LEU A 92 10.42 -1.31 -4.16
CA LEU A 92 10.26 -0.12 -5.00
C LEU A 92 11.58 0.32 -5.65
N GLN A 93 12.68 0.29 -4.91
CA GLN A 93 14.00 0.63 -5.44
C GLN A 93 14.41 -0.34 -6.55
N SER A 94 14.23 -1.64 -6.33
CA SER A 94 14.58 -2.67 -7.33
C SER A 94 13.80 -2.49 -8.62
N TYR A 95 12.53 -2.07 -8.55
CA TYR A 95 11.77 -1.75 -9.74
C TYR A 95 12.26 -0.49 -10.44
N VAL A 96 12.53 0.60 -9.70
CA VAL A 96 13.09 1.84 -10.27
C VAL A 96 14.40 1.54 -11.00
N ASP A 97 15.27 0.73 -10.40
CA ASP A 97 16.55 0.34 -10.99
C ASP A 97 16.38 -0.55 -12.24
N PHE A 98 15.31 -1.36 -12.30
CA PHE A 98 15.01 -2.21 -13.46
C PHE A 98 14.51 -1.42 -14.68
N ILE A 99 13.79 -0.32 -14.47
CA ILE A 99 13.22 0.50 -15.55
C ILE A 99 14.13 1.65 -16.01
N ALA A 100 15.21 1.94 -15.27
CA ALA A 100 16.21 2.96 -15.59
C ALA A 100 17.14 2.51 -16.73
#